data_AF-A0A410P383-F1
#
_entry.id   AF-A0A410P383-F1
#
_cell.length_a   1.000
_cell.length_b   1.000
_cell.length_c   1.000
_cell.angle_alpha   90.00
_cell.angle_beta   90.00
_cell.angle_gamma   90.00
#
_symmetry.space_group_name_H-M   'P 1'
#
loop_
_entity.id
_entity.type
_entity.pdbx_description
1 polymer ?
#
loop_
_entity_poly.entity_id
_entity_poly.type
_entity_poly.pdbx_seq_one_letter_code
_entity_poly.pdbx_strand_id
1 'polypeptide(L)'
;MLKDNAFGGYEWRTKAEICGLPLVHIAVGRDQKTGRLLIAKGVIAIGQFAVGIVAVGQFAFGVFAVAQLAVGIACGLGQLAVGMMAMGQVAVGRDIICQIGLGKNMIPAFNPFFLR
;
A
#
# COMPACT_ATOMS: atom_id res chain seq x y z
N MET A 1 7.31 -22.88 10.79
CA MET A 1 8.62 -22.64 11.40
C MET A 1 8.91 -21.16 11.26
N LEU A 2 8.71 -20.41 12.36
CA LEU A 2 9.01 -18.98 12.47
C LEU A 2 10.51 -18.88 12.80
N LYS A 3 11.28 -18.14 11.99
CA LYS A 3 12.71 -17.88 12.24
C LYS A 3 12.85 -16.40 12.59
N ASP A 4 12.59 -16.09 13.86
CA ASP A 4 12.79 -14.75 14.40
C ASP A 4 14.22 -14.65 14.92
N ASN A 5 14.99 -13.67 14.43
CA ASN A 5 16.27 -13.28 15.02
C ASN A 5 16.45 -11.76 14.89
N ALA A 6 16.96 -11.14 15.97
CA ALA A 6 16.81 -9.72 16.35
C ALA A 6 17.32 -8.62 15.38
N PHE A 7 17.86 -8.95 14.20
CA PHE A 7 18.32 -7.98 13.19
C PHE A 7 18.08 -8.43 11.73
N GLY A 8 17.27 -9.47 11.50
CA GLY A 8 16.95 -10.02 10.17
C GLY A 8 15.48 -9.86 9.81
N GLY A 9 15.18 -9.69 8.52
CA GLY A 9 13.83 -9.53 8.01
C GLY A 9 12.96 -10.77 8.19
N TYR A 10 11.66 -10.54 8.36
CA TYR A 10 10.61 -11.54 8.50
C TYR A 10 9.92 -11.76 7.15
N GLU A 11 9.87 -13.00 6.68
CA GLU A 11 9.14 -13.38 5.46
C GLU A 11 8.25 -14.59 5.74
N TRP A 12 6.98 -14.47 5.40
CA TRP A 12 6.01 -15.54 5.51
C TRP A 12 5.04 -15.50 4.33
N ARG A 13 4.73 -16.66 3.77
CA ARG A 13 3.78 -16.80 2.66
C ARG A 13 2.90 -18.03 2.81
N THR A 14 1.67 -17.95 2.32
CA THR A 14 0.76 -19.09 2.26
C THR A 14 1.23 -20.12 1.24
N LYS A 15 0.89 -21.41 1.49
CA LYS A 15 1.09 -22.48 0.49
C LYS A 15 0.06 -22.42 -0.65
N ALA A 16 -1.10 -21.83 -0.39
CA ALA A 16 -2.11 -21.60 -1.42
C ALA A 16 -1.61 -20.49 -2.37
N GLU A 17 -1.66 -20.78 -3.66
CA GLU A 17 -1.22 -19.89 -4.73
C GLU A 17 -2.34 -19.70 -5.76
N ILE A 18 -2.49 -18.48 -6.26
CA ILE A 18 -3.37 -18.11 -7.36
C ILE A 18 -2.49 -17.51 -8.45
N CYS A 19 -2.50 -18.11 -9.65
CA CYS A 19 -1.67 -17.68 -10.78
C CYS A 19 -0.16 -17.60 -10.46
N GLY A 20 0.34 -18.49 -9.59
CA GLY A 20 1.75 -18.50 -9.16
C GLY A 20 2.11 -17.41 -8.15
N LEU A 21 1.13 -16.68 -7.63
CA LEU A 21 1.29 -15.72 -6.53
C LEU A 21 0.68 -16.30 -5.25
N PRO A 22 1.35 -16.18 -4.09
CA PRO A 22 0.77 -16.63 -2.83
C PRO A 22 -0.49 -15.84 -2.51
N LEU A 23 -1.48 -16.51 -1.92
CA LEU A 23 -2.71 -15.87 -1.45
C LEU A 23 -2.40 -14.75 -0.44
N VAL A 24 -1.52 -15.02 0.53
CA VAL A 24 -1.03 -14.02 1.48
C VAL A 24 0.49 -14.07 1.53
N HIS A 25 1.12 -12.90 1.46
CA HIS A 25 2.55 -12.73 1.62
C HIS A 25 2.82 -11.56 2.57
N ILE A 26 3.50 -11.86 3.68
CA ILE A 26 3.95 -10.90 4.68
C ILE A 26 5.47 -10.83 4.62
N ALA A 27 6.03 -9.65 4.36
CA ALA A 27 7.47 -9.48 4.23
C ALA A 27 7.94 -8.13 4.80
N VAL A 28 8.80 -8.15 5.82
CA VAL A 28 9.23 -6.96 6.57
C VAL A 28 10.73 -7.02 6.84
N GLY A 29 11.45 -5.93 6.59
CA GLY A 29 12.88 -5.85 6.87
C GLY A 29 13.76 -6.26 5.69
N ARG A 30 14.92 -6.86 5.99
CA ARG A 30 15.95 -7.21 4.99
C ARG A 30 16.29 -8.68 5.03
N ASP A 31 16.51 -9.27 3.86
CA ASP A 31 17.06 -10.62 3.76
C ASP A 31 18.47 -10.66 4.37
N GLN A 32 18.71 -11.58 5.30
CA GLN A 32 19.99 -11.74 5.98
C GLN A 32 21.13 -12.16 5.04
N LYS A 33 20.83 -12.90 3.97
CA LYS A 33 21.85 -13.40 3.04
C LYS A 33 22.28 -12.36 2.03
N THR A 34 21.32 -11.59 1.53
CA THR A 34 21.55 -10.63 0.44
C THR A 34 21.59 -9.17 0.90
N GLY A 35 21.13 -8.87 2.12
CA GLY A 35 20.97 -7.52 2.66
C GLY A 35 19.86 -6.70 1.98
N ARG A 36 19.13 -7.29 1.02
CA ARG A 36 18.11 -6.61 0.23
C ARG A 36 16.82 -6.45 1.03
N LEU A 37 16.10 -5.37 0.76
CA LEU A 37 14.77 -5.17 1.33
C LEU A 37 13.83 -6.26 0.84
N LEU A 38 13.03 -6.79 1.76
CA LEU A 38 11.99 -7.75 1.45
C LEU A 38 10.79 -7.04 0.81
N ILE A 39 10.21 -7.67 -0.21
CA ILE A 39 9.05 -7.15 -0.94
C ILE A 39 7.95 -8.19 -0.85
N ALA A 40 6.84 -7.82 -0.21
CA ALA A 40 5.65 -8.65 -0.16
C ALA A 40 4.97 -8.66 -1.53
N LYS A 41 4.77 -9.86 -2.09
CA LYS A 41 4.12 -10.08 -3.39
C LYS A 41 3.07 -11.17 -3.29
N GLY A 42 1.80 -10.85 -3.53
CA GLY A 42 0.71 -11.82 -3.42
C GLY A 42 -0.65 -11.23 -3.76
N VAL A 43 -1.71 -12.03 -3.58
CA VAL A 43 -3.08 -11.51 -3.65
C VAL A 43 -3.30 -10.50 -2.52
N ILE A 44 -2.92 -10.88 -1.31
CA ILE A 44 -2.82 -10.00 -0.14
C ILE A 44 -1.33 -9.85 0.21
N ALA A 45 -0.80 -8.63 0.05
CA ALA A 45 0.60 -8.31 0.31
C ALA A 45 0.71 -7.34 1.50
N ILE A 46 1.48 -7.71 2.52
CA ILE A 46 1.70 -6.90 3.73
C ILE A 46 3.19 -6.72 3.94
N GLY A 47 3.70 -5.49 3.92
CA GLY A 47 5.13 -5.27 4.09
C GLY A 47 5.56 -3.81 4.02
N GLN A 48 6.84 -3.51 4.21
CA GLN A 48 7.34 -2.16 3.95
C GLN A 48 7.15 -1.78 2.48
N PHE A 49 7.42 -2.73 1.59
CA PHE A 49 7.10 -2.68 0.16
C PHE A 49 6.12 -3.81 -0.15
N ALA A 50 4.90 -3.45 -0.54
CA ALA A 50 3.83 -4.40 -0.84
C ALA A 50 3.34 -4.24 -2.28
N VAL A 51 3.24 -5.36 -3.00
CA VAL A 51 2.74 -5.42 -4.38
C VAL A 51 1.69 -6.53 -4.47
N GLY A 52 0.45 -6.19 -4.79
CA GLY A 52 -0.62 -7.20 -4.82
C GLY A 52 -1.97 -6.71 -5.29
N ILE A 53 -3.00 -7.55 -5.18
CA ILE A 53 -4.38 -7.10 -5.42
C ILE A 53 -4.79 -6.19 -4.25
N VAL A 54 -4.56 -6.66 -3.03
CA VAL A 54 -4.67 -5.87 -1.79
C VAL A 54 -3.28 -5.71 -1.22
N ALA A 55 -2.77 -4.47 -1.20
CA ALA A 55 -1.42 -4.15 -0.75
C ALA A 55 -1.48 -3.22 0.47
N VAL A 56 -0.79 -3.58 1.54
CA VAL A 56 -0.71 -2.80 2.79
C VAL A 56 0.75 -2.58 3.17
N GLY A 57 1.17 -1.34 3.35
CA GLY A 57 2.58 -1.06 3.64
C GLY A 57 2.99 0.39 3.86
N GLN A 58 4.30 0.65 3.85
CA GLN A 58 4.81 2.03 3.74
C GLN A 58 4.71 2.50 2.28
N PHE A 59 5.05 1.60 1.36
CA PHE A 59 4.87 1.73 -0.08
C PHE A 59 4.01 0.56 -0.56
N ALA A 60 2.80 0.85 -1.03
CA ALA A 60 1.88 -0.17 -1.52
C ALA A 60 1.48 0.10 -2.98
N PHE A 61 1.58 -0.94 -3.80
CA PHE A 61 1.21 -0.93 -5.21
C PHE A 61 0.20 -2.05 -5.47
N GLY A 62 -0.99 -1.72 -5.93
CA GLY A 62 -2.00 -2.75 -6.15
C GLY A 62 -3.28 -2.29 -6.81
N VAL A 63 -4.31 -3.13 -6.74
CA VAL A 63 -5.68 -2.72 -7.10
C VAL A 63 -6.27 -1.89 -5.97
N PHE A 64 -6.12 -2.38 -4.73
CA PHE A 64 -6.43 -1.70 -3.48
C PHE A 64 -5.13 -1.54 -2.71
N ALA A 65 -4.75 -0.29 -2.41
CA ALA A 65 -3.51 0.03 -1.72
C ALA A 65 -3.80 0.85 -0.45
N VAL A 66 -3.23 0.44 0.67
CA VAL A 66 -3.25 1.18 1.94
C VAL A 66 -1.83 1.39 2.42
N ALA A 67 -1.34 2.63 2.36
CA ALA A 67 0.04 2.93 2.68
C ALA A 67 0.33 4.41 2.94
N GLN A 68 1.54 4.75 3.40
CA GLN A 68 1.98 6.14 3.38
C GLN A 68 2.04 6.67 1.94
N LEU A 69 2.62 5.88 1.04
CA LEU A 69 2.53 6.04 -0.40
C LEU A 69 1.72 4.88 -0.98
N ALA A 70 0.49 5.17 -1.36
CA ALA A 70 -0.47 4.20 -1.89
C ALA A 70 -0.71 4.46 -3.38
N VAL A 71 -0.37 3.50 -4.23
CA VAL A 71 -0.72 3.48 -5.66
C VAL A 71 -1.69 2.33 -5.88
N GLY A 72 -2.98 2.66 -5.90
CA GLY A 72 -4.06 1.71 -6.10
C GLY A 72 -4.78 1.96 -7.43
N ILE A 73 -4.88 0.99 -8.33
CA ILE A 73 -5.61 1.18 -9.59
C ILE A 73 -7.08 1.54 -9.31
N ALA A 74 -7.73 0.78 -8.43
CA ALA A 74 -9.11 1.03 -8.03
C ALA A 74 -9.20 1.99 -6.85
N CYS A 75 -8.45 1.73 -5.78
CA CYS A 75 -8.50 2.56 -4.57
C CYS A 75 -7.12 2.70 -3.92
N GLY A 76 -6.71 3.93 -3.67
CA GLY A 76 -5.52 4.27 -2.87
C GLY A 76 -5.89 5.01 -1.59
N LEU A 77 -5.46 4.52 -0.44
CA LEU A 77 -5.64 5.15 0.87
C LEU A 77 -4.28 5.43 1.50
N GLY A 78 -3.97 6.70 1.78
CA GLY A 78 -2.65 7.03 2.31
C GLY A 78 -2.38 8.49 2.62
N GLN A 79 -1.13 8.83 2.94
CA GLN A 79 -0.74 10.24 2.98
C GLN A 79 -0.60 10.79 1.57
N LEU A 80 0.09 10.04 0.71
CA LEU A 80 0.13 10.22 -0.73
C LEU A 80 -0.66 9.08 -1.37
N ALA A 81 -1.79 9.39 -1.99
CA ALA A 81 -2.66 8.39 -2.59
C ALA A 81 -2.85 8.65 -4.09
N VAL A 82 -2.76 7.58 -4.89
CA VAL A 82 -3.04 7.61 -6.32
C VAL A 82 -4.01 6.50 -6.67
N GLY A 83 -5.06 6.80 -7.43
CA GLY A 83 -5.99 5.79 -7.92
C GLY A 83 -7.25 6.31 -8.59
N MET A 84 -8.12 5.41 -9.08
CA MET A 84 -9.46 5.84 -9.53
C MET A 84 -10.21 6.51 -8.37
N MET A 85 -10.27 5.83 -7.23
CA MET A 85 -10.64 6.42 -5.95
C MET A 85 -9.38 6.66 -5.11
N ALA A 86 -9.18 7.87 -4.58
CA ALA A 86 -8.01 8.14 -3.75
C ALA A 86 -8.37 8.99 -2.52
N MET A 87 -7.86 8.59 -1.36
CA MET A 87 -8.11 9.25 -0.09
C MET A 87 -6.78 9.52 0.62
N GLY A 88 -6.50 10.79 0.93
CA GLY A 88 -5.25 11.15 1.58
C GLY A 88 -5.01 12.63 1.78
N GLN A 89 -3.85 12.98 2.36
CA GLN A 89 -3.44 14.39 2.48
C GLN A 89 -3.20 14.99 1.10
N VAL A 90 -2.45 14.26 0.28
CA VAL A 90 -2.27 14.52 -1.14
C VAL A 90 -2.87 13.35 -1.93
N ALA A 91 -3.79 13.64 -2.85
CA ALA A 91 -4.40 12.61 -3.68
C ALA A 91 -4.43 12.97 -5.18
N VAL A 92 -4.21 11.98 -6.04
CA VAL A 92 -4.34 12.11 -7.50
C VAL A 92 -5.24 11.01 -8.01
N GLY A 93 -6.29 11.36 -8.76
CA GLY A 93 -7.26 10.35 -9.17
C GLY A 93 -8.48 10.87 -9.91
N ARG A 94 -9.49 10.02 -10.08
CA ARG A 94 -10.77 10.44 -10.65
C ARG A 94 -11.68 10.99 -9.56
N ASP A 95 -11.91 10.20 -8.52
CA ASP A 95 -12.76 10.49 -7.38
C ASP A 95 -11.87 10.58 -6.13
N ILE A 96 -11.64 11.80 -5.62
CA ILE A 96 -10.65 12.02 -4.56
C ILE A 96 -11.25 12.75 -3.35
N ILE A 97 -10.83 12.31 -2.16
CA ILE A 97 -11.08 13.01 -0.89
C ILE A 97 -9.72 13.37 -0.29
N CYS A 98 -9.36 14.65 -0.35
CA CYS A 98 -8.03 15.09 0.06
C CYS A 98 -7.95 16.56 0.49
N GLN A 99 -6.83 16.96 1.10
CA GLN A 99 -6.54 18.37 1.36
C GLN A 99 -5.99 19.07 0.11
N ILE A 100 -5.03 18.42 -0.56
CA ILE A 100 -4.41 18.88 -1.80
C ILE A 100 -4.57 17.77 -2.83
N GLY A 101 -5.04 18.06 -4.04
CA GLY A 101 -5.15 17.00 -5.03
C GLY A 101 -5.49 17.45 -6.43
N LEU A 102 -5.40 16.47 -7.34
CA LEU A 102 -5.70 16.64 -8.75
C LEU A 102 -6.65 15.52 -9.20
N GLY A 103 -7.88 15.88 -9.56
CA GLY A 103 -8.87 14.92 -10.03
C GLY A 103 -10.13 15.55 -10.58
N LYS A 104 -10.96 14.72 -11.23
CA LYS A 104 -12.21 15.18 -11.87
C LYS A 104 -13.29 15.50 -10.84
N ASN A 105 -13.47 14.60 -9.88
CA ASN A 105 -14.43 14.69 -8.81
C ASN A 105 -13.64 14.81 -7.50
N MET A 106 -13.38 16.05 -7.08
CA MET A 106 -12.61 16.36 -5.88
C MET A 106 -13.53 16.84 -4.76
N ILE A 107 -13.45 16.18 -3.61
CA ILE A 107 -14.07 16.61 -2.37
C ILE A 107 -12.95 17.09 -1.43
N PRO A 108 -12.79 18.41 -1.23
CA PRO A 108 -11.79 18.93 -0.30
C PRO A 108 -12.18 18.59 1.15
N ALA A 109 -11.27 17.92 1.86
CA ALA A 109 -11.48 17.53 3.26
C ALA A 109 -11.31 18.71 4.25
N PHE A 110 -10.73 19.83 3.80
CA PHE A 110 -10.61 21.05 4.58
C PHE A 110 -11.27 22.21 3.83
N ASN A 111 -12.35 22.76 4.40
CA ASN A 111 -13.01 23.96 3.90
C ASN A 111 -12.64 25.15 4.78
N PRO A 112 -11.66 26.00 4.40
CA PRO A 112 -11.31 27.18 5.18
C PRO A 112 -12.38 28.30 5.14
N PHE A 113 -13.42 28.18 4.30
CA PHE A 113 -14.39 29.26 4.04
C PHE A 113 -15.62 29.28 4.96
N PHE A 114 -15.68 28.45 6.01
CA PHE A 114 -16.82 28.42 6.95
C PHE A 114 -16.60 29.24 8.25
N LEU A 115 -15.54 30.04 8.32
CA LEU A 115 -15.21 30.89 9.49
C LEU A 115 -15.27 32.40 9.19
N ARG A 116 -16.13 32.87 8.29
CA ARG A 116 -16.33 34.30 8.09
C ARG A 116 -17.79 34.67 7.88
#